data_AF-A0A5B6TNW3-F1
#
_entry.id   AF-A0A5B6TNW3-F1
#
_cell.length_a   1.000
_cell.length_b   1.000
_cell.length_c   1.000
_cell.angle_alpha   90.00
_cell.angle_beta   90.00
_cell.angle_gamma   90.00
#
_symmetry.space_group_name_H-M   'P 1'
#
loop_
_entity.id
_entity.type
_entity.pdbx_description
1 polymer ?
#
loop_
_entity_poly.entity_id
_entity_poly.type
_entity_poly.pdbx_seq_one_letter_code
_entity_poly.pdbx_strand_id
1 'polypeptide(L)'
;MKKQLLSFRDFLKTGRLGGVSPNMTMAEIVDVLGMPDHPDPDYWTFGKLEISFAGEVPRQMNWFQIEEAGYLEGELETLTDRFALSLDGFSGETKPSEFLGAGLWAAGRAKVFYAACGDDILLNICAGLIQMHFDVDTDFIGDQDAEAYLSASSPSQSIAEIDSRAVLDSIYSYPYPKAEEVPGAFNWNRLSASHYLVLADRRQTPANEKGARGPL
;
A
#
# COMPACT_ATOMS: atom_id res chain seq x y z
N MET A 1 2.32 -28.80 10.84
CA MET A 1 1.18 -28.76 9.89
C MET A 1 1.70 -28.41 8.50
N LYS A 2 0.96 -28.71 7.42
CA LYS A 2 1.37 -28.34 6.06
C LYS A 2 1.09 -26.85 5.82
N LYS A 3 2.08 -26.11 5.32
CA LYS A 3 1.94 -24.70 4.92
C LYS A 3 0.97 -24.59 3.74
N GLN A 4 0.00 -23.69 3.83
CA GLN A 4 -0.97 -23.37 2.78
C GLN A 4 -0.39 -22.28 1.88
N LEU A 5 -0.46 -22.51 0.56
CA LEU A 5 -0.11 -21.49 -0.43
C LEU A 5 -1.33 -20.62 -0.73
N LEU A 6 -1.14 -19.30 -0.68
CA LEU A 6 -2.15 -18.27 -0.88
C LEU A 6 -1.78 -17.39 -2.08
N SER A 7 -2.78 -16.81 -2.76
CA SER A 7 -2.56 -15.86 -3.85
C SER A 7 -2.56 -14.42 -3.31
N PHE A 8 -1.53 -13.65 -3.66
CA PHE A 8 -1.46 -12.24 -3.32
C PHE A 8 -2.54 -11.44 -4.06
N ARG A 9 -2.82 -11.77 -5.33
CA ARG A 9 -3.91 -11.13 -6.09
C ARG A 9 -5.27 -11.36 -5.43
N ASP A 10 -5.54 -12.56 -4.93
CA ASP A 10 -6.79 -12.86 -4.25
C ASP A 10 -6.89 -12.10 -2.92
N PHE A 11 -5.79 -11.98 -2.17
CA PHE A 11 -5.75 -11.13 -0.98
C PHE A 11 -6.07 -9.67 -1.33
N LEU A 12 -5.38 -9.07 -2.30
CA LEU A 12 -5.59 -7.67 -2.69
C LEU A 12 -7.01 -7.39 -3.20
N LYS A 13 -7.67 -8.38 -3.81
CA LYS A 13 -9.06 -8.25 -4.29
C LYS A 13 -10.09 -8.36 -3.19
N THR A 14 -9.84 -9.19 -2.19
CA THR A 14 -10.87 -9.64 -1.25
C THR A 14 -10.66 -9.13 0.18
N GLY A 15 -9.45 -8.70 0.53
CA GLY A 15 -9.07 -8.44 1.92
C GLY A 15 -8.90 -9.70 2.76
N ARG A 16 -8.93 -10.90 2.17
CA ARG A 16 -8.84 -12.17 2.91
C ARG A 16 -7.52 -12.87 2.61
N LEU A 17 -6.85 -13.32 3.65
CA LEU A 17 -5.59 -14.06 3.54
C LEU A 17 -5.86 -15.54 3.89
N GLY A 18 -6.29 -16.30 2.87
CA GLY A 18 -6.73 -17.68 3.06
C GLY A 18 -7.94 -17.77 3.99
N GLY A 19 -7.75 -18.43 5.14
CA GLY A 19 -8.78 -18.51 6.19
C GLY A 19 -8.99 -17.19 6.94
N VAL A 20 -7.99 -16.31 6.97
CA VAL A 20 -8.02 -15.07 7.76
C VAL A 20 -8.85 -14.00 7.05
N SER A 21 -9.76 -13.38 7.80
CA SER A 21 -10.68 -12.35 7.36
C SER A 21 -10.76 -11.26 8.44
N PRO A 22 -10.90 -9.98 8.08
CA PRO A 22 -10.76 -8.89 9.05
C PRO A 22 -11.93 -8.74 10.03
N ASN A 23 -12.94 -9.62 9.94
CA ASN A 23 -14.09 -9.68 10.83
C ASN A 23 -14.02 -10.83 11.84
N MET A 24 -12.84 -11.45 12.00
CA MET A 24 -12.62 -12.56 12.92
C MET A 24 -12.31 -12.07 14.34
N THR A 25 -12.63 -12.91 15.30
CA THR A 25 -12.22 -12.79 16.71
C THR A 25 -10.84 -13.40 16.94
N MET A 26 -10.20 -13.07 18.06
CA MET A 26 -8.97 -13.75 18.51
C MET A 26 -9.10 -15.28 18.52
N ALA A 27 -10.23 -15.82 18.98
CA ALA A 27 -10.44 -17.27 19.06
C ALA A 27 -10.44 -17.94 17.68
N GLU A 28 -11.12 -17.34 16.70
CA GLU A 28 -11.13 -17.85 15.32
C GLU A 28 -9.74 -17.76 14.68
N ILE A 29 -8.95 -16.73 15.02
CA ILE A 29 -7.57 -16.62 14.55
C ILE A 29 -6.69 -17.74 15.11
N VAL A 30 -6.84 -18.11 16.39
CA VAL A 30 -6.12 -19.27 16.97
C VAL A 30 -6.46 -20.57 16.24
N ASP A 31 -7.73 -20.77 15.87
CA ASP A 31 -8.14 -21.95 15.13
C ASP A 31 -7.47 -22.04 13.74
N VAL A 32 -7.32 -20.90 13.06
CA VAL A 32 -6.73 -20.81 11.72
C VAL A 32 -5.19 -20.84 11.74
N LEU A 33 -4.57 -19.96 12.53
CA LEU A 33 -3.12 -19.71 12.54
C LEU A 33 -2.37 -20.44 13.65
N GLY A 34 -3.07 -20.85 14.72
CA GLY A 34 -2.44 -21.31 15.95
C GLY A 34 -2.07 -20.14 16.87
N MET A 35 -1.11 -20.38 17.76
CA MET A 35 -0.61 -19.34 18.66
C MET A 35 0.30 -18.37 17.89
N PRO A 36 0.25 -17.06 18.20
CA PRO A 36 1.18 -16.08 17.64
C PRO A 36 2.60 -16.26 18.19
N ASP A 37 3.56 -15.69 17.47
CA ASP A 37 4.96 -15.60 17.89
C ASP A 37 5.10 -14.65 19.09
N HIS A 38 4.38 -13.51 19.03
CA HIS A 38 4.28 -12.53 20.11
C HIS A 38 2.81 -12.23 20.45
N PRO A 39 2.28 -12.76 21.58
CA PRO A 39 0.92 -12.53 22.04
C PRO A 39 0.80 -11.33 23.01
N ASP A 40 0.64 -10.11 22.52
CA ASP A 40 0.18 -9.00 23.37
C ASP A 40 -1.36 -9.02 23.54
N PRO A 41 -1.93 -8.29 24.52
CA PRO A 41 -3.37 -8.37 24.81
C PRO A 41 -4.31 -8.00 23.65
N ASP A 42 -3.86 -7.13 22.76
CA ASP A 42 -4.59 -6.57 21.63
C ASP A 42 -3.77 -6.51 20.33
N TYR A 43 -2.56 -7.08 20.32
CA TYR A 43 -1.66 -7.07 19.18
C TYR A 43 -0.89 -8.38 19.03
N TRP A 44 -1.08 -9.09 17.94
CA TRP A 44 -0.43 -10.39 17.70
C TRP A 44 0.39 -10.37 16.41
N THR A 45 1.55 -11.00 16.44
CA THR A 45 2.40 -11.20 15.26
C THR A 45 2.57 -12.68 14.91
N PHE A 46 2.65 -12.96 13.62
CA PHE A 46 2.87 -14.26 13.01
C PHE A 46 3.83 -14.06 11.82
N GLY A 47 5.14 -14.06 12.06
CA GLY A 47 6.11 -13.61 11.05
C GLY A 47 5.78 -12.19 10.55
N LYS A 48 5.54 -12.04 9.24
CA LYS A 48 5.18 -10.74 8.61
C LYS A 48 3.70 -10.36 8.78
N LEU A 49 2.86 -11.26 9.28
CA LEU A 49 1.44 -10.97 9.50
C LEU A 49 1.22 -10.42 10.90
N GLU A 50 0.66 -9.23 10.99
CA GLU A 50 0.33 -8.60 12.28
C GLU A 50 -1.17 -8.31 12.37
N ILE A 51 -1.72 -8.42 13.58
CA ILE A 51 -3.16 -8.35 13.81
C ILE A 51 -3.44 -7.51 15.05
N SER A 52 -4.27 -6.48 14.89
CA SER A 52 -4.81 -5.69 16.00
C SER A 52 -6.22 -6.17 16.35
N PHE A 53 -6.52 -6.21 17.65
CA PHE A 53 -7.82 -6.59 18.19
C PHE A 53 -8.40 -5.50 19.09
N ALA A 54 -9.72 -5.48 19.22
CA ALA A 54 -10.42 -4.66 20.20
C ALA A 54 -10.10 -5.13 21.63
N GLY A 55 -10.05 -4.18 22.58
CA GLY A 55 -9.75 -4.47 23.98
C GLY A 55 -10.84 -5.25 24.72
N GLU A 56 -12.07 -5.26 24.21
CA GLU A 56 -13.23 -5.90 24.83
C GLU A 56 -13.59 -7.23 24.17
N VAL A 57 -14.08 -8.19 24.96
CA VAL A 57 -14.60 -9.48 24.47
C VAL A 57 -15.80 -9.22 23.54
N PRO A 58 -15.87 -9.85 22.34
CA PRO A 58 -15.14 -11.05 21.91
C PRO A 58 -13.76 -10.80 21.26
N ARG A 59 -13.14 -9.64 21.47
CA ARG A 59 -11.85 -9.23 20.90
C ARG A 59 -11.86 -9.38 19.38
N GLN A 60 -12.78 -8.63 18.77
CA GLN A 60 -12.90 -8.53 17.32
C GLN A 60 -11.64 -7.91 16.73
N MET A 61 -11.23 -8.38 15.56
CA MET A 61 -10.12 -7.78 14.83
C MET A 61 -10.47 -6.35 14.40
N ASN A 62 -9.52 -5.43 14.62
CA ASN A 62 -9.59 -4.07 14.08
C ASN A 62 -9.07 -4.05 12.64
N TRP A 63 -7.99 -4.79 12.38
CA TRP A 63 -7.34 -4.99 11.10
C TRP A 63 -6.29 -6.09 11.22
N PHE A 64 -5.84 -6.60 10.07
CA PHE A 64 -4.55 -7.29 9.96
C PHE A 64 -3.72 -6.66 8.84
N GLN A 65 -2.41 -6.83 8.90
CA GLN A 65 -1.50 -6.33 7.88
C GLN A 65 -0.45 -7.35 7.49
N ILE A 66 0.04 -7.24 6.25
CA ILE A 66 1.39 -7.69 5.91
C ILE A 66 2.30 -6.49 6.18
N GLU A 67 3.03 -6.56 7.29
CA GLU A 67 4.04 -5.58 7.68
C GLU A 67 5.30 -5.79 6.84
N GLU A 68 6.11 -4.73 6.68
CA GLU A 68 7.41 -4.84 6.00
C GLU A 68 7.26 -5.39 4.56
N ALA A 69 6.16 -5.02 3.90
CA ALA A 69 5.77 -5.46 2.57
C ALA A 69 6.77 -5.01 1.49
N GLY A 70 7.59 -3.99 1.77
CA GLY A 70 8.74 -3.58 0.96
C GLY A 70 9.82 -4.66 0.81
N TYR A 71 9.85 -5.64 1.72
CA TYR A 71 10.77 -6.79 1.67
C TYR A 71 10.12 -8.05 1.06
N LEU A 72 9.02 -7.94 0.32
CA LEU A 72 8.46 -9.07 -0.43
C LEU A 72 9.26 -9.30 -1.72
N GLU A 73 9.89 -10.45 -1.87
CA GLU A 73 10.74 -10.75 -3.02
C GLU A 73 10.51 -12.15 -3.61
N GLY A 74 10.95 -12.32 -4.87
CA GLY A 74 10.83 -13.59 -5.60
C GLY A 74 9.40 -13.93 -6.03
N GLU A 75 9.10 -15.22 -6.16
CA GLU A 75 7.79 -15.73 -6.60
C GLU A 75 6.89 -16.14 -5.43
N LEU A 76 7.51 -16.44 -4.29
CA LEU A 76 6.85 -17.00 -3.11
C LEU A 76 7.54 -16.50 -1.85
N GLU A 77 6.72 -16.01 -0.93
CA GLU A 77 7.14 -15.49 0.37
C GLU A 77 6.57 -16.32 1.50
N THR A 78 7.33 -16.48 2.58
CA THR A 78 6.79 -17.03 3.83
C THR A 78 6.22 -15.90 4.66
N LEU A 79 4.90 -15.89 4.86
CA LEU A 79 4.27 -14.92 5.74
C LEU A 79 4.26 -15.39 7.18
N THR A 80 3.85 -16.65 7.39
CA THR A 80 3.72 -17.28 8.72
C THR A 80 4.18 -18.74 8.65
N ASP A 81 4.25 -19.44 9.78
CA ASP A 81 4.48 -20.89 9.80
C ASP A 81 3.40 -21.69 9.05
N ARG A 82 2.19 -21.13 8.92
CA ARG A 82 1.07 -21.77 8.23
C ARG A 82 0.84 -21.27 6.83
N PHE A 83 1.26 -20.06 6.48
CA PHE A 83 0.98 -19.45 5.17
C PHE A 83 2.25 -19.12 4.37
N ALA A 84 2.22 -19.51 3.11
CA ALA A 84 3.09 -18.97 2.06
C ALA A 84 2.24 -18.14 1.10
N LEU A 85 2.79 -17.03 0.62
CA LEU A 85 2.15 -16.15 -0.34
C LEU A 85 2.84 -16.30 -1.70
N SER A 86 2.10 -16.72 -2.72
CA SER A 86 2.55 -16.53 -4.10
C SER A 86 2.36 -15.06 -4.45
N LEU A 87 3.44 -14.41 -4.85
CA LEU A 87 3.42 -12.96 -5.08
C LEU A 87 2.73 -12.57 -6.40
N ASP A 88 2.43 -13.54 -7.27
CA ASP A 88 1.61 -13.35 -8.47
C ASP A 88 2.09 -12.21 -9.40
N GLY A 89 3.42 -12.02 -9.47
CA GLY A 89 4.08 -10.99 -10.26
C GLY A 89 4.21 -9.63 -9.55
N PHE A 90 3.90 -9.54 -8.26
CA PHE A 90 4.20 -8.38 -7.41
C PHE A 90 5.44 -8.61 -6.55
N SER A 91 5.93 -7.55 -5.94
CA SER A 91 7.04 -7.52 -5.00
C SER A 91 6.93 -6.25 -4.13
N GLY A 92 7.84 -6.10 -3.17
CA GLY A 92 7.98 -4.86 -2.40
C GLY A 92 8.41 -3.65 -3.24
N GLU A 93 8.98 -3.89 -4.42
CA GLU A 93 9.34 -2.84 -5.39
C GLU A 93 8.19 -2.47 -6.35
N THR A 94 7.03 -3.12 -6.24
CA THR A 94 5.88 -2.82 -7.11
C THR A 94 5.37 -1.41 -6.84
N LYS A 95 5.28 -0.61 -7.90
CA LYS A 95 4.87 0.79 -7.81
C LYS A 95 3.37 0.94 -7.58
N PRO A 96 2.93 2.09 -7.01
CA PRO A 96 1.52 2.41 -6.93
C PRO A 96 0.78 2.30 -8.28
N SER A 97 1.37 2.85 -9.36
CA SER A 97 0.79 2.77 -10.71
C SER A 97 0.63 1.34 -11.22
N GLU A 98 1.56 0.44 -10.87
CA GLU A 98 1.50 -0.97 -11.27
C GLU A 98 0.38 -1.71 -10.54
N PHE A 99 0.22 -1.50 -9.23
CA PHE A 99 -0.94 -2.05 -8.49
C PHE A 99 -2.27 -1.55 -9.05
N LEU A 100 -2.37 -0.24 -9.32
CA LEU A 100 -3.59 0.36 -9.87
C LEU A 100 -3.88 -0.12 -11.31
N GLY A 101 -2.84 -0.35 -12.10
CA GLY A 101 -2.91 -0.85 -13.48
C GLY A 101 -3.16 -2.36 -13.60
N ALA A 102 -2.94 -3.13 -12.52
CA ALA A 102 -3.01 -4.58 -12.55
C ALA A 102 -4.43 -5.19 -12.65
N GLY A 103 -5.47 -4.36 -12.75
CA GLY A 103 -6.87 -4.82 -12.88
C GLY A 103 -7.38 -5.56 -11.64
N LEU A 104 -6.83 -5.24 -10.46
CA LEU A 104 -7.26 -5.81 -9.17
C LEU A 104 -8.63 -5.28 -8.75
N TRP A 105 -8.87 -3.98 -8.99
CA TRP A 105 -10.06 -3.29 -8.53
C TRP A 105 -10.79 -2.62 -9.69
N ALA A 106 -12.10 -2.44 -9.56
CA ALA A 106 -12.85 -1.61 -10.51
C ALA A 106 -12.35 -0.15 -10.44
N ALA A 107 -12.25 0.52 -11.58
CA ALA A 107 -11.60 1.84 -11.73
C ALA A 107 -12.13 2.96 -10.81
N GLY A 108 -13.36 2.83 -10.27
CA GLY A 108 -13.95 3.78 -9.32
C GLY A 108 -13.83 3.39 -7.84
N ARG A 109 -13.25 2.22 -7.53
CA ARG A 109 -13.16 1.69 -6.16
C ARG A 109 -11.83 1.97 -5.47
N ALA A 110 -10.76 2.17 -6.24
CA ALA A 110 -9.47 2.54 -5.72
C ALA A 110 -9.30 4.07 -5.69
N LYS A 111 -8.91 4.58 -4.53
CA LYS A 111 -8.55 5.98 -4.31
C LYS A 111 -7.10 6.05 -3.89
N VAL A 112 -6.40 7.08 -4.34
CA VAL A 112 -5.04 7.37 -3.93
C VAL A 112 -5.06 8.63 -3.11
N PHE A 113 -4.35 8.61 -2.00
CA PHE A 113 -4.14 9.75 -1.12
C PHE A 113 -2.65 9.98 -0.99
N TYR A 114 -2.22 11.24 -0.99
CA TYR A 114 -0.84 11.61 -0.69
C TYR A 114 -0.78 12.94 0.07
N ALA A 115 0.19 13.06 0.97
CA ALA A 115 0.41 14.24 1.80
C ALA A 115 1.86 14.31 2.28
N ALA A 116 2.29 15.51 2.68
CA ALA A 116 3.51 15.67 3.45
C ALA A 116 3.28 15.17 4.88
N CYS A 117 4.29 14.51 5.46
CA CYS A 117 4.31 14.07 6.84
C CYS A 117 5.71 14.32 7.42
N GLY A 118 5.89 15.47 8.07
CA GLY A 118 7.24 15.93 8.42
C GLY A 118 8.03 16.20 7.13
N ASP A 119 9.23 15.61 7.04
CA ASP A 119 10.12 15.78 5.90
C ASP A 119 9.82 14.78 4.76
N ASP A 120 8.93 13.81 4.99
CA ASP A 120 8.58 12.76 4.03
C ASP A 120 7.27 13.04 3.30
N ILE A 121 7.03 12.30 2.21
CA ILE A 121 5.72 12.20 1.57
C ILE A 121 5.16 10.80 1.84
N LEU A 122 3.96 10.75 2.41
CA LEU A 122 3.21 9.50 2.54
C LEU A 122 2.24 9.37 1.37
N LEU A 123 2.12 8.16 0.85
CA LEU A 123 1.11 7.80 -0.14
C LEU A 123 0.36 6.55 0.31
N ASN A 124 -0.95 6.52 0.10
CA ASN A 124 -1.72 5.31 0.29
C ASN A 124 -2.76 5.05 -0.80
N ILE A 125 -2.97 3.77 -1.10
CA ILE A 125 -4.04 3.28 -1.95
C ILE A 125 -5.11 2.66 -1.06
N CYS A 126 -6.35 3.17 -1.13
CA CYS A 126 -7.51 2.56 -0.47
C CYS A 126 -8.41 1.92 -1.53
N ALA A 127 -8.63 0.60 -1.42
CA ALA A 127 -9.43 -0.16 -2.37
C ALA A 127 -10.23 -1.29 -1.68
N GLY A 128 -11.52 -1.06 -1.47
CA GLY A 128 -12.35 -2.00 -0.72
C GLY A 128 -11.84 -2.14 0.71
N LEU A 129 -11.57 -3.37 1.15
CA LEU A 129 -11.03 -3.64 2.49
C LEU A 129 -9.52 -3.37 2.60
N ILE A 130 -8.83 -3.20 1.47
CA ILE A 130 -7.39 -3.05 1.43
C ILE A 130 -7.00 -1.57 1.56
N GLN A 131 -5.97 -1.33 2.36
CA GLN A 131 -5.20 -0.10 2.36
C GLN A 131 -3.71 -0.45 2.22
N MET A 132 -3.03 0.17 1.27
CA MET A 132 -1.59 -0.01 1.06
C MET A 132 -0.90 1.30 1.40
N HIS A 133 0.11 1.25 2.25
CA HIS A 133 0.94 2.40 2.61
C HIS A 133 2.25 2.34 1.84
N PHE A 134 2.68 3.52 1.41
CA PHE A 134 3.94 3.72 0.73
C PHE A 134 4.65 4.91 1.35
N ASP A 135 5.93 4.73 1.56
CA ASP A 135 6.85 5.81 1.92
C ASP A 135 7.50 6.34 0.65
N VAL A 136 7.68 7.65 0.59
CA VAL A 136 8.31 8.32 -0.55
C VAL A 136 9.46 9.15 -0.02
N ASP A 137 10.67 8.68 -0.30
CA ASP A 137 11.92 9.39 0.00
C ASP A 137 11.94 10.75 -0.71
N THR A 138 12.17 11.80 0.07
CA THR A 138 12.17 13.22 -0.33
C THR A 138 13.57 13.77 -0.60
N ASP A 139 14.61 12.95 -0.71
CA ASP A 139 15.98 13.38 -1.02
C ASP A 139 16.14 14.16 -2.34
N PHE A 140 15.13 14.15 -3.20
CA PHE A 140 15.07 14.95 -4.42
C PHE A 140 14.59 16.39 -4.18
N ILE A 141 14.06 16.67 -3.00
CA ILE A 141 13.61 17.98 -2.53
C ILE A 141 14.81 18.61 -1.82
N GLY A 142 15.39 19.67 -2.39
CA GLY A 142 16.70 20.19 -1.97
C GLY A 142 16.77 20.68 -0.52
N ASP A 143 15.64 21.10 0.07
CA ASP A 143 15.48 21.49 1.47
C ASP A 143 14.69 20.47 2.30
N GLN A 144 14.32 19.33 1.70
CA GLN A 144 13.46 18.29 2.27
C GLN A 144 12.10 18.81 2.79
N ASP A 145 11.67 20.00 2.34
CA ASP A 145 10.36 20.56 2.69
C ASP A 145 9.28 19.96 1.77
N ALA A 146 8.77 18.79 2.17
CA ALA A 146 7.73 18.07 1.46
C ALA A 146 6.46 18.91 1.26
N GLU A 147 6.07 19.73 2.24
CA GLU A 147 4.86 20.56 2.17
C GLU A 147 5.03 21.68 1.14
N ALA A 148 6.16 22.39 1.16
CA ALA A 148 6.48 23.42 0.18
C ALA A 148 6.58 22.84 -1.23
N TYR A 149 7.21 21.67 -1.38
CA TYR A 149 7.31 20.98 -2.66
C TYR A 149 5.93 20.62 -3.23
N LEU A 150 5.06 19.99 -2.44
CA LEU A 150 3.72 19.61 -2.89
C LEU A 150 2.86 20.84 -3.22
N SER A 151 3.04 21.94 -2.51
CA SER A 151 2.32 23.20 -2.73
C SER A 151 2.78 23.95 -3.99
N ALA A 152 4.08 23.89 -4.32
CA ALA A 152 4.66 24.58 -5.46
C ALA A 152 4.60 23.77 -6.77
N SER A 153 4.56 22.44 -6.66
CA SER A 153 4.60 21.54 -7.81
C SER A 153 3.24 21.37 -8.48
N SER A 154 3.25 21.13 -9.80
CA SER A 154 2.04 20.69 -10.48
C SER A 154 1.69 19.25 -10.09
N PRO A 155 0.41 18.85 -10.02
CA PRO A 155 0.04 17.47 -9.71
C PRO A 155 0.70 16.43 -10.60
N SER A 156 0.90 16.72 -11.89
CA SER A 156 1.61 15.80 -12.80
C SER A 156 3.07 15.59 -12.41
N GLN A 157 3.75 16.65 -11.96
CA GLN A 157 5.15 16.56 -11.54
C GLN A 157 5.26 15.80 -10.21
N SER A 158 4.44 16.16 -9.22
CA SER A 158 4.46 15.49 -7.92
C SER A 158 4.16 14.00 -8.05
N ILE A 159 3.13 13.62 -8.81
CA ILE A 159 2.75 12.21 -8.95
C ILE A 159 3.80 11.40 -9.71
N ALA A 160 4.46 11.98 -10.71
CA ALA A 160 5.54 11.27 -11.42
C ALA A 160 6.74 10.99 -10.50
N GLU A 161 7.16 11.97 -9.70
CA GLU A 161 8.25 11.77 -8.72
C GLU A 161 7.83 10.76 -7.64
N ILE A 162 6.64 10.93 -7.07
CA ILE A 162 6.09 10.02 -6.05
C ILE A 162 6.04 8.58 -6.55
N ASP A 163 5.42 8.32 -7.72
CA ASP A 163 5.29 6.96 -8.25
C ASP A 163 6.64 6.30 -8.52
N SER A 164 7.65 7.10 -8.91
CA SER A 164 8.99 6.59 -9.21
C SER A 164 9.81 6.22 -7.98
N ARG A 165 9.44 6.75 -6.80
CA ARG A 165 10.20 6.66 -5.54
C ARG A 165 9.45 5.96 -4.41
N ALA A 166 8.15 5.73 -4.59
CA ALA A 166 7.31 5.08 -3.61
C ALA A 166 7.82 3.66 -3.32
N VAL A 167 8.12 3.40 -2.05
CA VAL A 167 8.45 2.09 -1.52
C VAL A 167 7.23 1.59 -0.76
N LEU A 168 6.80 0.36 -1.05
CA LEU A 168 5.70 -0.26 -0.32
C LEU A 168 6.15 -0.50 1.13
N ASP A 169 5.39 -0.02 2.10
CA ASP A 169 5.68 -0.24 3.51
C ASP A 169 4.82 -1.38 4.06
N SER A 170 3.50 -1.20 4.06
CA SER A 170 2.56 -2.12 4.71
C SER A 170 1.26 -2.26 3.93
N ILE A 171 0.63 -3.43 4.03
CA ILE A 171 -0.67 -3.72 3.40
C ILE A 171 -1.67 -4.20 4.44
N TYR A 172 -2.63 -3.35 4.73
CA TYR A 172 -3.69 -3.60 5.70
C TYR A 172 -4.95 -4.16 5.03
N SER A 173 -5.71 -4.91 5.82
CA SER A 173 -7.08 -5.31 5.55
C SER A 173 -7.98 -4.99 6.75
N TYR A 174 -9.08 -4.29 6.48
CA TYR A 174 -10.02 -3.80 7.48
C TYR A 174 -11.40 -4.48 7.39
N PRO A 175 -12.17 -4.57 8.49
CA PRO A 175 -13.51 -5.17 8.48
C PRO A 175 -14.52 -4.40 7.63
N TYR A 176 -14.25 -3.13 7.35
CA TYR A 176 -15.07 -2.24 6.54
C TYR A 176 -14.17 -1.43 5.59
N PRO A 177 -14.69 -0.99 4.44
CA PRO A 177 -13.88 -0.24 3.49
C PRO A 177 -13.31 1.03 4.12
N LYS A 178 -11.98 1.16 4.09
CA LYS A 178 -11.33 2.40 4.52
C LYS A 178 -11.52 3.48 3.47
N ALA A 179 -11.88 4.66 3.96
CA ALA A 179 -11.98 5.88 3.19
C ALA A 179 -11.08 6.99 3.77
N GLU A 180 -10.22 6.62 4.72
CA GLU A 180 -9.45 7.53 5.55
C GLU A 180 -7.96 7.54 5.17
N GLU A 181 -7.33 8.58 5.68
CA GLU A 181 -5.97 9.05 5.52
C GLU A 181 -5.06 8.39 6.58
N VAL A 182 -3.74 8.35 6.34
CA VAL A 182 -2.79 7.90 7.37
C VAL A 182 -2.78 8.93 8.52
N PRO A 183 -2.93 8.53 9.79
CA PRO A 183 -2.87 9.46 10.92
C PRO A 183 -1.51 10.18 10.97
N GLY A 184 -1.51 11.50 11.20
CA GLY A 184 -0.28 12.29 11.40
C GLY A 184 0.08 13.23 10.25
N ALA A 185 -0.45 12.99 9.05
CA ALA A 185 -0.30 13.91 7.93
C ALA A 185 -1.52 14.85 7.79
N PHE A 186 -1.27 16.07 7.32
CA PHE A 186 -2.29 17.10 7.10
C PHE A 186 -2.42 17.41 5.59
N ASN A 187 -3.56 17.99 5.18
CA ASN A 187 -3.77 18.48 3.81
C ASN A 187 -3.70 17.39 2.72
N TRP A 188 -4.34 16.25 2.95
CA TRP A 188 -4.36 15.15 1.98
C TRP A 188 -4.94 15.52 0.63
N ASN A 189 -4.15 15.24 -0.40
CA ASN A 189 -4.59 15.30 -1.79
C ASN A 189 -5.20 13.95 -2.16
N ARG A 190 -6.35 13.99 -2.83
CA ARG A 190 -7.09 12.79 -3.23
C ARG A 190 -7.24 12.69 -4.73
N LEU A 191 -6.88 11.52 -5.28
CA LEU A 191 -7.06 11.16 -6.68
C LEU A 191 -7.89 9.87 -6.81
N SER A 192 -8.63 9.75 -7.91
CA SER A 192 -9.07 8.42 -8.35
C SER A 192 -7.89 7.64 -8.93
N ALA A 193 -7.95 6.32 -8.90
CA ALA A 193 -6.98 5.46 -9.58
C ALA A 193 -6.74 5.88 -11.04
N SER A 194 -7.82 6.17 -11.78
CA SER A 194 -7.73 6.62 -13.18
C SER A 194 -6.99 7.94 -13.36
N HIS A 195 -7.19 8.92 -12.47
CA HIS A 195 -6.45 10.18 -12.53
C HIS A 195 -4.98 9.98 -12.15
N TYR A 196 -4.71 9.17 -11.13
CA TYR A 196 -3.34 8.85 -10.74
C TYR A 196 -2.56 8.24 -11.91
N LEU A 197 -3.13 7.23 -12.57
CA LEU A 197 -2.51 6.58 -13.73
C LEU A 197 -2.21 7.56 -14.87
N VAL A 198 -3.12 8.49 -15.16
CA VAL A 198 -2.89 9.53 -16.19
C VAL A 198 -1.75 10.48 -15.82
N LEU A 199 -1.59 10.80 -14.53
CA LEU A 199 -0.53 11.67 -14.04
C LEU A 199 0.83 10.95 -14.00
N ALA A 200 0.84 9.66 -13.65
CA ALA A 200 2.03 8.81 -13.61
C ALA A 200 2.56 8.43 -15.00
N ASP A 201 1.68 8.20 -16.01
CA ASP A 201 2.04 7.73 -17.36
C ASP A 201 2.69 8.80 -18.26
N ARG A 202 3.26 9.89 -17.70
CA ARG A 202 4.07 10.80 -18.52
C ARG A 202 5.42 10.17 -18.84
N ARG A 203 5.43 9.39 -19.93
CA ARG A 203 6.51 9.47 -20.92
C ARG A 203 6.92 10.94 -21.02
N GLN A 204 8.18 11.22 -20.73
CA GLN A 204 8.79 12.52 -20.95
C GLN A 204 8.35 13.04 -22.32
N THR A 205 7.46 14.02 -22.36
CA THR A 205 7.29 14.80 -23.58
C THR A 205 8.63 15.51 -23.76
N PRO A 206 9.40 15.26 -24.84
CA PRO A 206 10.62 16.01 -25.04
C PRO A 206 10.22 17.48 -25.06
N ALA A 207 10.96 18.30 -24.32
CA ALA A 207 10.88 19.74 -24.50
C ALA A 207 10.94 20.03 -26.00
N ASN A 208 9.94 20.72 -26.50
CA ASN A 208 9.89 21.19 -27.88
C ASN A 208 11.22 21.90 -28.18
N GLU A 209 12.12 21.25 -28.91
CA GLU A 209 13.29 21.89 -29.53
C GLU A 209 12.77 22.83 -30.63
N LYS A 210 12.22 23.97 -30.22
CA LYS A 210 12.12 25.13 -31.10
C LYS A 210 13.51 25.73 -31.20
N GLY A 211 14.25 25.39 -32.24
CA GLY A 211 15.54 26.05 -32.46
C GLY A 211 16.39 25.65 -33.65
N ALA A 212 15.89 24.94 -34.67
CA ALA A 212 16.64 24.74 -35.90
C ALA A 212 16.06 25.58 -37.05
N ARG A 213 16.41 26.86 -37.10
CA ARG A 213 16.45 27.60 -38.38
C ARG A 213 17.84 27.37 -38.98
N GLY A 214 17.95 26.38 -39.86
CA GLY A 214 19.05 26.29 -40.81
C GLY A 214 18.92 27.38 -41.88
N PRO A 215 20.04 27.83 -42.48
CA PRO A 215 20.06 28.95 -43.40
C PRO A 215 19.64 28.52 -44.81
N LEU A 216 18.90 29.40 -45.49
CA LEU A 216 19.15 29.94 -46.84
C LEU A 216 17.97 30.81 -47.27
#